data_AF-A0A8H3XEC2-F1
#
_entry.id   AF-A0A8H3XEC2-F1
#
_cell.length_a   1.000
_cell.length_b   1.000
_cell.length_c   1.000
_cell.angle_alpha   90.00
_cell.angle_beta   90.00
_cell.angle_gamma   90.00
#
_symmetry.space_group_name_H-M   'P 1'
#
loop_
_entity.id
_entity.type
_entity.pdbx_description
1 polymer ?
#
loop_
_entity_poly.entity_id
_entity_poly.type
_entity_poly.pdbx_seq_one_letter_code
_entity_poly.pdbx_strand_id
1 'polypeptide(L)'
;MSFEFDTKQDFMVNTSISDVLAYYSPLMTSVKYSVNKMSKIHENAECNKEICSISMMLMKIAESEMNLMMLNMDNNMKNFIKSSYYLSFKRFNIIISNIKDYVKNISALRGYKKYINAKEVKSKFVKLINEYNKCIENLQFTHFTIKAVYIEKVEKDLKNVEETFQNITCSDNRNIDDTVQEISIIEKLVCVMVADLY
;
A
#
# COMPACT_ATOMS: atom_id res chain seq x y z
N MET A 1 28.31 -7.54 6.22
CA MET A 1 28.42 -7.54 7.69
C MET A 1 27.23 -8.31 8.22
N SER A 2 27.46 -9.58 8.56
CA SER A 2 26.46 -10.49 9.12
C SER A 2 26.17 -10.08 10.56
N PHE A 3 24.92 -9.71 10.85
CA PHE A 3 24.45 -9.57 12.21
C PHE A 3 24.09 -10.97 12.72
N GLU A 4 25.00 -11.57 13.50
CA GLU A 4 24.63 -12.66 14.40
C GLU A 4 23.82 -12.05 15.55
N PHE A 5 22.53 -12.41 15.62
CA PHE A 5 21.67 -12.05 16.74
C PHE A 5 21.63 -13.24 17.70
N ASP A 6 22.21 -13.02 18.89
CA ASP A 6 22.28 -14.01 19.97
C ASP A 6 20.87 -14.33 20.52
N THR A 7 20.47 -15.60 20.41
CA THR A 7 19.10 -16.09 20.63
C THR A 7 18.78 -16.52 22.07
N LYS A 8 19.59 -16.17 23.08
CA LYS A 8 19.49 -16.81 24.41
C LYS A 8 19.32 -15.93 25.65
N GLN A 9 18.82 -14.71 25.51
CA GLN A 9 18.27 -13.98 26.67
C GLN A 9 16.86 -13.49 26.36
N ASP A 10 15.87 -13.91 27.17
CA ASP A 10 14.57 -13.24 27.20
C ASP A 10 14.83 -11.75 27.43
N PHE A 11 14.28 -10.90 26.55
CA PHE A 11 14.49 -9.45 26.52
C PHE A 11 14.02 -8.75 27.83
N MET A 12 13.42 -9.50 28.75
CA MET A 12 12.42 -9.02 29.70
C MET A 12 12.24 -9.93 30.94
N VAL A 13 13.33 -10.39 31.55
CA VAL A 13 13.25 -11.04 32.87
C VAL A 13 12.86 -9.96 33.90
N ASN A 14 11.67 -10.10 34.51
CA ASN A 14 11.00 -9.16 35.45
C ASN A 14 10.21 -7.98 34.85
N THR A 15 9.74 -8.10 33.61
CA THR A 15 8.91 -7.05 32.98
C THR A 15 7.44 -7.11 33.41
N SER A 16 6.90 -5.97 33.86
CA SER A 16 5.46 -5.83 34.18
C SER A 16 4.61 -5.68 32.92
N ILE A 17 3.29 -5.88 33.02
CA ILE A 17 2.34 -5.61 31.93
C ILE A 17 2.45 -4.14 31.46
N SER A 18 2.66 -3.21 32.39
CA SER A 18 2.84 -1.78 32.08
C SER A 18 4.05 -1.54 31.19
N ASP A 19 5.16 -2.23 31.46
CA ASP A 19 6.38 -2.09 30.66
C ASP A 19 6.16 -2.63 29.25
N VAL A 20 5.56 -3.82 29.11
CA VAL A 20 5.22 -4.38 27.79
C VAL A 20 4.32 -3.43 27.01
N LEU A 21 3.27 -2.90 27.64
CA LEU A 21 2.38 -1.92 27.00
C LEU A 21 3.16 -0.72 26.45
N ALA A 22 4.14 -0.21 27.20
CA ALA A 22 4.98 0.89 26.74
C ALA A 22 5.79 0.54 25.48
N TYR A 23 6.31 -0.69 25.35
CA TYR A 23 7.06 -1.11 24.15
C TYR A 23 6.18 -1.33 22.91
N TYR A 24 4.96 -1.81 23.09
CA TYR A 24 4.06 -2.15 21.97
C TYR A 24 3.15 -0.98 21.56
N SER A 25 2.87 -0.03 22.45
CA SER A 25 2.01 1.14 22.18
C SER A 25 2.45 1.98 20.96
N PRO A 26 3.74 2.26 20.72
CA PRO A 26 4.18 2.95 19.50
C PRO A 26 3.84 2.15 18.22
N LEU A 27 3.96 0.82 18.26
CA LEU A 27 3.61 -0.04 17.14
C LEU A 27 2.10 0.00 16.88
N MET A 28 1.28 -0.05 17.93
CA MET A 28 -0.19 0.05 17.82
C MET A 28 -0.60 1.37 17.18
N THR A 29 -0.02 2.46 17.67
CA THR A 29 -0.28 3.81 17.17
C THR A 29 0.08 3.91 15.69
N SER A 30 1.19 3.31 15.27
CA SER A 30 1.61 3.26 13.87
C SER A 30 0.65 2.45 12.97
N VAL A 31 0.14 1.30 13.46
CA VAL A 31 -0.89 0.53 12.72
C VAL A 31 -2.16 1.36 12.55
N LYS A 32 -2.69 1.90 13.66
CA LYS A 32 -3.90 2.74 13.64
C LYS A 32 -3.76 3.95 12.74
N TYR A 33 -2.61 4.63 12.77
CA TYR A 33 -2.30 5.71 11.84
C TYR A 33 -2.36 5.25 10.38
N SER A 34 -1.77 4.09 10.09
CA SER A 34 -1.76 3.52 8.74
C SER A 34 -3.16 3.16 8.26
N VAL A 35 -4.00 2.57 9.12
CA VAL A 35 -5.42 2.29 8.82
C VAL A 35 -6.18 3.58 8.50
N ASN A 36 -6.02 4.62 9.32
CA ASN A 36 -6.68 5.90 9.09
C ASN A 36 -6.25 6.55 7.77
N LYS A 37 -4.98 6.43 7.40
CA LYS A 37 -4.50 6.88 6.08
C LYS A 37 -5.06 6.03 4.95
N MET A 38 -5.14 4.72 5.15
CA MET A 38 -5.72 3.81 4.17
C MET A 38 -7.21 4.07 3.93
N SER A 39 -7.98 4.47 4.95
CA SER A 39 -9.40 4.89 4.79
C SER A 39 -9.50 6.05 3.80
N LYS A 40 -8.66 7.07 3.97
CA LYS A 40 -8.64 8.23 3.08
C LYS A 40 -8.21 7.86 1.66
N ILE A 41 -7.25 6.94 1.51
CA ILE A 41 -6.84 6.44 0.19
C ILE A 41 -7.99 5.70 -0.49
N HIS A 42 -8.70 4.85 0.26
CA HIS A 42 -9.85 4.09 -0.23
C HIS A 42 -11.00 5.00 -0.67
N GLU A 43 -11.35 5.99 0.15
CA GLU A 43 -12.42 6.97 -0.14
C GLU A 43 -12.13 7.80 -1.39
N ASN A 44 -10.85 8.15 -1.63
CA ASN A 44 -10.43 9.03 -2.72
C ASN A 44 -9.82 8.28 -3.92
N ALA A 45 -10.00 6.95 -4.02
CA ALA A 45 -9.40 6.16 -5.09
C ALA A 45 -10.03 6.50 -6.46
N GLU A 46 -9.20 6.98 -7.39
CA GLU A 46 -9.58 7.25 -8.78
C GLU A 46 -9.65 5.93 -9.58
N CYS A 47 -8.74 5.00 -9.27
CA CYS A 47 -8.59 3.72 -9.93
C CYS A 47 -8.19 2.64 -8.92
N ASN A 48 -8.15 1.37 -9.35
CA ASN A 48 -7.79 0.23 -8.50
C ASN A 48 -8.63 0.16 -7.21
N LYS A 49 -9.95 0.35 -7.35
CA LYS A 49 -10.86 0.48 -6.20
C LYS A 49 -10.96 -0.81 -5.40
N GLU A 50 -10.85 -1.97 -6.05
CA GLU A 50 -10.86 -3.25 -5.36
C GLU A 50 -9.55 -3.55 -4.67
N ILE A 51 -8.40 -3.19 -5.26
CA ILE A 51 -7.13 -3.24 -4.53
C ILE A 51 -7.21 -2.37 -3.26
N CYS A 52 -7.78 -1.17 -3.37
CA CYS A 52 -7.98 -0.29 -2.22
C CYS A 52 -8.92 -0.89 -1.18
N SER A 53 -10.08 -1.43 -1.59
CA SER A 53 -11.07 -2.05 -0.70
C SER A 53 -10.50 -3.25 0.05
N ILE A 54 -9.77 -4.12 -0.65
CA ILE A 54 -9.12 -5.30 -0.07
C ILE A 54 -8.07 -4.87 0.95
N SER A 55 -7.20 -3.93 0.58
CA SER A 55 -6.13 -3.45 1.46
C SER A 55 -6.70 -2.81 2.73
N MET A 56 -7.78 -2.02 2.61
CA MET A 56 -8.46 -1.42 3.76
C MET A 56 -9.06 -2.47 4.69
N MET A 57 -9.72 -3.50 4.13
CA MET A 57 -10.29 -4.60 4.90
C MET A 57 -9.21 -5.34 5.69
N LEU A 58 -8.09 -5.67 5.05
CA LEU A 58 -6.98 -6.36 5.71
C LEU A 58 -6.39 -5.55 6.85
N MET A 59 -6.13 -4.27 6.62
CA MET A 59 -5.57 -3.40 7.66
C MET A 59 -6.54 -3.22 8.84
N LYS A 60 -7.86 -3.17 8.61
CA LYS A 60 -8.88 -3.15 9.68
C LYS A 60 -8.90 -4.44 10.50
N ILE A 61 -8.80 -5.60 9.84
CA ILE A 61 -8.71 -6.90 10.53
C ILE A 61 -7.44 -6.94 11.39
N ALA A 62 -6.30 -6.54 10.81
CA ALA A 62 -5.02 -6.42 11.50
C ALA A 62 -5.09 -5.56 12.77
N GLU A 63 -5.68 -4.36 12.68
CA GLU A 63 -5.88 -3.49 13.84
C GLU A 63 -6.79 -4.13 14.90
N SER A 64 -7.86 -4.81 14.46
CA SER A 64 -8.80 -5.46 15.37
C SER A 64 -8.17 -6.62 16.13
N GLU A 65 -7.42 -7.49 15.43
CA GLU A 65 -6.67 -8.60 16.04
C GLU A 65 -5.61 -8.07 17.02
N MET A 66 -4.89 -7.01 16.64
CA MET A 66 -3.91 -6.38 17.53
C MET A 66 -4.58 -5.86 18.81
N ASN A 67 -5.72 -5.18 18.70
CA ASN A 67 -6.46 -4.69 19.88
C ASN A 67 -6.94 -5.84 20.76
N LEU A 68 -7.50 -6.90 20.18
CA LEU A 68 -7.95 -8.08 20.92
C LEU A 68 -6.79 -8.77 21.63
N MET A 69 -5.63 -8.85 20.98
CA MET A 69 -4.45 -9.46 21.55
C MET A 69 -3.94 -8.69 22.78
N MET A 70 -3.94 -7.36 22.69
CA MET A 70 -3.51 -6.49 23.79
C MET A 70 -4.49 -6.53 24.97
N LEU A 71 -5.79 -6.62 24.71
CA LEU A 71 -6.80 -6.81 25.77
C LEU A 71 -6.64 -8.15 26.51
N ASN A 72 -6.16 -9.18 25.81
CA ASN A 72 -5.91 -10.51 26.38
C ASN A 72 -4.42 -10.76 26.68
N MET A 73 -3.65 -9.70 26.88
CA MET A 73 -2.18 -9.78 27.06
C MET A 73 -1.81 -10.69 28.23
N ASP A 74 -2.51 -10.61 29.35
CA ASP A 74 -2.21 -11.37 30.57
C ASP A 74 -2.17 -12.89 30.31
N ASN A 75 -3.11 -13.38 29.50
CA ASN A 75 -3.20 -14.79 29.12
C ASN A 75 -2.04 -15.25 28.21
N ASN A 76 -1.36 -14.30 27.56
CA ASN A 76 -0.31 -14.55 26.56
C ASN A 76 1.01 -13.84 26.88
N MET A 77 1.20 -13.39 28.12
CA MET A 77 2.35 -12.57 28.54
C MET A 77 3.69 -13.22 28.19
N LYS A 78 3.76 -14.55 28.30
CA LYS A 78 4.93 -15.36 27.92
C LYS A 78 5.40 -15.14 26.47
N ASN A 79 4.52 -14.75 25.56
CA ASN A 79 4.88 -14.45 24.17
C ASN A 79 5.39 -13.00 24.06
N PHE A 80 4.73 -12.06 24.72
CA PHE A 80 5.09 -10.64 24.64
C PHE A 80 6.49 -10.30 25.14
N ILE A 81 6.98 -11.04 26.13
CA ILE A 81 8.34 -10.88 26.68
C ILE A 81 9.45 -11.46 25.78
N LYS A 82 9.09 -12.26 24.76
CA LYS A 82 10.06 -12.84 23.83
C LYS A 82 10.49 -11.80 22.80
N SER A 83 11.80 -11.61 22.66
CA SER A 83 12.38 -10.73 21.64
C SER A 83 11.91 -11.08 20.22
N SER A 84 11.85 -12.37 19.90
CA SER A 84 11.38 -12.87 18.60
C SER A 84 9.93 -12.45 18.30
N TYR A 85 9.08 -12.40 19.32
CA TYR A 85 7.69 -12.01 19.18
C TYR A 85 7.56 -10.51 18.92
N TYR A 86 8.32 -9.69 19.65
CA TYR A 86 8.40 -8.25 19.40
C TYR A 86 8.94 -7.93 18.00
N LEU A 87 9.96 -8.66 17.53
CA LEU A 87 10.49 -8.52 16.17
C LEU A 87 9.45 -8.89 15.09
N SER A 88 8.63 -9.91 15.31
CA SER A 88 7.51 -10.23 14.42
C SER A 88 6.51 -9.07 14.34
N PHE A 89 6.22 -8.40 15.45
CA PHE A 89 5.37 -7.21 15.48
C PHE A 89 5.97 -6.02 14.73
N LYS A 90 7.28 -5.77 14.85
CA LYS A 90 7.95 -4.73 14.04
C LYS A 90 7.84 -5.02 12.54
N ARG A 91 8.10 -6.28 12.14
CA ARG A 91 7.97 -6.70 10.73
C ARG A 91 6.55 -6.49 10.22
N PHE A 92 5.55 -6.90 11.00
CA PHE A 92 4.16 -6.65 10.68
C PHE A 92 3.86 -5.15 10.48
N ASN A 93 4.35 -4.29 11.37
CA ASN A 93 4.18 -2.84 11.25
C ASN A 93 4.78 -2.27 9.93
N ILE A 94 5.97 -2.76 9.56
CA ILE A 94 6.63 -2.40 8.28
C ILE A 94 5.76 -2.84 7.10
N ILE A 95 5.24 -4.08 7.11
CA ILE A 95 4.40 -4.59 6.01
C ILE A 95 3.10 -3.78 5.87
N ILE A 96 2.44 -3.45 6.99
CA ILE A 96 1.25 -2.57 6.99
C ILE A 96 1.56 -1.22 6.35
N SER A 97 2.71 -0.61 6.68
CA SER A 97 3.10 0.67 6.05
C SER A 97 3.39 0.50 4.56
N ASN A 98 4.10 -0.56 4.18
CA ASN A 98 4.44 -0.84 2.78
C ASN A 98 3.19 -1.04 1.92
N ILE A 99 2.17 -1.74 2.43
CA ILE A 99 0.87 -1.88 1.76
C ILE A 99 0.24 -0.51 1.56
N LYS A 100 0.09 0.28 2.63
CA LYS A 100 -0.49 1.63 2.58
C LYS A 100 0.22 2.54 1.57
N ASP A 101 1.55 2.57 1.59
CA ASP A 101 2.35 3.43 0.70
C ASP A 101 2.31 2.93 -0.74
N TYR A 102 2.26 1.61 -0.95
CA TYR A 102 2.09 1.04 -2.28
C TYR A 102 0.72 1.38 -2.87
N VAL A 103 -0.36 1.13 -2.11
CA VAL A 103 -1.73 1.38 -2.55
C VAL A 103 -1.96 2.86 -2.84
N LYS A 104 -1.40 3.76 -2.03
CA LYS A 104 -1.40 5.21 -2.31
C LYS A 104 -0.86 5.55 -3.71
N ASN A 105 0.18 4.85 -4.16
CA ASN A 105 0.79 5.11 -5.46
C ASN A 105 -0.06 4.59 -6.62
N ILE A 106 -0.84 3.52 -6.42
CA ILE A 106 -1.63 2.91 -7.49
C ILE A 106 -3.11 3.33 -7.45
N SER A 107 -3.58 4.01 -6.42
CA SER A 107 -4.98 4.45 -6.29
C SER A 107 -5.31 5.70 -7.12
N ALA A 108 -4.30 6.48 -7.52
CA ALA A 108 -4.45 7.67 -8.36
C ALA A 108 -3.87 7.39 -9.75
N LEU A 109 -4.53 7.86 -10.81
CA LEU A 109 -4.13 7.62 -12.19
C LEU A 109 -2.70 8.13 -12.46
N ARG A 110 -2.37 9.33 -11.96
CA ARG A 110 -1.02 9.91 -12.09
C ARG A 110 0.06 9.05 -11.43
N GLY A 111 -0.27 8.41 -10.30
CA GLY A 111 0.64 7.50 -9.62
C GLY A 111 0.77 6.17 -10.35
N TYR A 112 -0.35 5.64 -10.85
CA TYR A 112 -0.41 4.40 -11.62
C TYR A 112 0.39 4.47 -12.93
N LYS A 113 0.41 5.63 -13.61
CA LYS A 113 1.23 5.87 -14.82
C LYS A 113 2.71 5.53 -14.68
N LYS A 114 3.24 5.42 -13.45
CA LYS A 114 4.65 5.07 -13.19
C LYS A 114 4.94 3.57 -13.36
N TYR A 115 3.93 2.73 -13.43
CA TYR A 115 4.08 1.28 -13.56
C TYR A 115 3.99 0.87 -15.03
N ILE A 116 4.80 -0.12 -15.43
CA ILE A 116 4.94 -0.51 -16.83
C ILE A 116 3.64 -1.13 -17.36
N ASN A 117 2.95 -1.93 -16.55
CA ASN A 117 1.68 -2.58 -16.88
C ASN A 117 0.98 -3.15 -15.63
N ALA A 118 -0.26 -3.63 -15.78
CA ALA A 118 -1.01 -4.28 -14.72
C ALA A 118 -0.30 -5.49 -14.11
N LYS A 119 0.49 -6.23 -14.91
CA LYS A 119 1.19 -7.43 -14.43
C LYS A 119 2.22 -7.08 -13.35
N GLU A 120 2.93 -5.96 -13.52
CA GLU A 120 3.84 -5.45 -12.49
C GLU A 120 3.09 -5.10 -11.21
N VAL A 121 1.97 -4.39 -11.35
CA VAL A 121 1.13 -3.97 -10.21
C VAL A 121 0.61 -5.19 -9.45
N LYS A 122 0.02 -6.16 -10.16
CA LYS A 122 -0.45 -7.42 -9.58
C LYS A 122 0.65 -8.16 -8.83
N SER A 123 1.82 -8.33 -9.48
CA SER A 123 2.94 -9.08 -8.91
C SER A 123 3.41 -8.47 -7.60
N LYS A 124 3.55 -7.13 -7.56
CA LYS A 124 3.96 -6.43 -6.34
C LYS A 124 2.88 -6.46 -5.26
N PHE A 125 1.61 -6.30 -5.61
CA PHE A 125 0.52 -6.42 -4.66
C PHE A 125 0.46 -7.82 -4.04
N VAL A 126 0.50 -8.89 -4.85
CA VAL A 126 0.48 -10.28 -4.37
C VAL A 126 1.67 -10.58 -3.45
N LYS A 127 2.87 -10.04 -3.74
CA LYS A 127 4.03 -10.19 -2.85
C LYS A 127 3.76 -9.57 -1.47
N LEU A 128 3.25 -8.34 -1.42
CA LEU A 128 2.90 -7.66 -0.16
C LEU A 128 1.85 -8.43 0.64
N ILE A 129 0.84 -8.96 -0.06
CA ILE A 129 -0.20 -9.80 0.55
C ILE A 129 0.37 -11.10 1.14
N ASN A 130 1.29 -11.75 0.44
CA ASN A 130 1.94 -12.96 0.95
C ASN A 130 2.82 -12.67 2.18
N GLU A 131 3.53 -11.54 2.19
CA GLU A 131 4.29 -11.09 3.35
C GLU A 131 3.39 -10.75 4.54
N TYR A 132 2.25 -10.11 4.28
CA TYR A 132 1.21 -9.86 5.28
C TYR A 132 0.71 -11.16 5.90
N ASN A 133 0.33 -12.15 5.09
CA ASN A 133 -0.16 -13.44 5.58
C ASN A 133 0.88 -14.15 6.46
N LYS A 134 2.17 -14.12 6.07
CA LYS A 134 3.25 -14.65 6.90
C LYS A 134 3.37 -13.93 8.25
N CYS A 135 3.15 -12.62 8.29
CA CYS A 135 3.15 -11.88 9.55
C CYS A 135 1.97 -12.29 10.44
N ILE A 136 0.76 -12.43 9.88
CA ILE A 136 -0.43 -12.89 10.59
C ILE A 136 -0.22 -14.29 11.18
N GLU A 137 0.34 -15.22 10.41
CA GLU A 137 0.69 -16.58 10.86
C GLU A 137 1.71 -16.56 12.00
N ASN A 138 2.80 -15.80 11.86
CA ASN A 138 3.85 -15.70 12.89
C ASN A 138 3.35 -15.07 14.20
N LEU A 139 2.38 -14.15 14.10
CA LEU A 139 1.76 -13.52 15.26
C LEU A 139 0.61 -14.37 15.84
N GLN A 140 0.24 -15.46 15.15
CA GLN A 140 -0.85 -16.36 15.50
C GLN A 140 -2.20 -15.63 15.60
N PHE A 141 -2.42 -14.62 14.74
CA PHE A 141 -3.68 -13.93 14.65
C PHE A 141 -4.74 -14.90 14.15
N THR A 142 -5.81 -15.04 14.92
CA THR A 142 -6.86 -16.06 14.71
C THR A 142 -7.76 -15.75 13.53
N HIS A 143 -7.74 -14.52 13.02
CA HIS A 143 -8.67 -14.07 11.99
C HIS A 143 -8.02 -13.83 10.61
N PHE A 144 -8.61 -14.53 9.63
CA PHE A 144 -8.63 -14.26 8.18
C PHE A 144 -7.38 -14.61 7.35
N THR A 145 -7.44 -15.78 6.70
CA THR A 145 -6.62 -16.09 5.51
C THR A 145 -7.28 -15.50 4.26
N ILE A 146 -6.52 -14.75 3.46
CA ILE A 146 -6.98 -14.21 2.17
C ILE A 146 -7.30 -15.36 1.23
N LYS A 147 -8.56 -15.44 0.77
CA LYS A 147 -9.04 -16.45 -0.18
C LYS A 147 -8.74 -16.05 -1.63
N ALA A 148 -8.63 -17.04 -2.52
CA ALA A 148 -8.41 -16.87 -3.96
C ALA A 148 -9.37 -15.88 -4.64
N VAL A 149 -10.59 -15.72 -4.11
CA VAL A 149 -11.63 -14.76 -4.54
C VAL A 149 -11.10 -13.31 -4.62
N TYR A 150 -10.13 -12.94 -3.79
CA TYR A 150 -9.56 -11.60 -3.81
C TYR A 150 -8.59 -11.39 -4.99
N ILE A 151 -7.94 -12.44 -5.47
CA ILE A 151 -7.01 -12.37 -6.61
C ILE A 151 -7.79 -12.12 -7.91
N GLU A 152 -8.93 -12.78 -8.11
CA GLU A 152 -9.81 -12.58 -9.28
C GLU A 152 -10.35 -11.15 -9.35
N LYS A 153 -10.74 -10.57 -8.20
CA LYS A 153 -11.18 -9.17 -8.14
C LYS A 153 -10.07 -8.19 -8.51
N VAL A 154 -8.85 -8.45 -8.07
CA VAL A 154 -7.67 -7.64 -8.43
C VAL A 154 -7.40 -7.69 -9.93
N GLU A 155 -7.50 -8.87 -10.57
CA GLU A 155 -7.31 -9.00 -12.02
C GLU A 155 -8.33 -8.18 -12.82
N LYS A 156 -9.61 -8.25 -12.42
CA LYS A 156 -10.67 -7.46 -13.06
C LYS A 156 -10.42 -5.96 -12.93
N ASP A 157 -10.06 -5.51 -11.74
CA ASP A 157 -9.81 -4.11 -11.43
C ASP A 157 -8.64 -3.56 -12.27
N LEU A 158 -7.56 -4.33 -12.39
CA LEU A 158 -6.41 -3.98 -13.21
C LEU A 158 -6.73 -3.90 -14.70
N LYS A 159 -7.55 -4.83 -15.23
CA LYS A 159 -7.99 -4.80 -16.63
C LYS A 159 -8.76 -3.52 -16.95
N ASN A 160 -9.67 -3.12 -16.05
CA ASN A 160 -10.44 -1.88 -16.21
C ASN A 160 -9.53 -0.64 -16.25
N VAL A 161 -8.48 -0.62 -15.43
CA VAL A 161 -7.51 0.47 -15.43
C VAL A 161 -6.72 0.52 -16.74
N GLU A 162 -6.23 -0.62 -17.25
CA GLU A 162 -5.54 -0.69 -18.54
C GLU A 162 -6.43 -0.23 -19.71
N GLU A 163 -7.69 -0.68 -19.75
CA GLU A 163 -8.66 -0.24 -20.77
C GLU A 163 -8.91 1.28 -20.70
N THR A 164 -9.01 1.84 -19.50
CA THR A 164 -9.15 3.29 -19.30
C THR A 164 -7.93 4.05 -19.82
N PHE A 165 -6.72 3.56 -19.55
CA PHE A 165 -5.49 4.16 -20.09
C PHE A 165 -5.43 4.08 -21.61
N GLN A 166 -5.76 2.93 -22.20
CA GLN A 166 -5.78 2.75 -23.65
C GLN A 166 -6.77 3.72 -24.32
N ASN A 167 -7.98 3.85 -23.76
CA ASN A 167 -8.98 4.78 -24.27
C ASN A 167 -8.50 6.23 -24.21
N ILE A 168 -7.82 6.64 -23.14
CA ILE A 168 -7.22 7.98 -23.03
C ILE A 168 -6.11 8.18 -24.07
N THR A 169 -5.20 7.20 -24.24
CA THR A 169 -4.11 7.31 -25.21
C THR A 169 -4.59 7.24 -26.67
N CYS A 170 -5.69 6.54 -26.95
CA CYS A 170 -6.28 6.46 -28.28
C CYS A 170 -7.18 7.65 -28.61
N SER A 171 -7.75 8.35 -27.62
CA SER A 171 -8.49 9.60 -27.81
C SER A 171 -7.59 10.81 -28.08
N ASP A 172 -6.31 10.74 -27.70
CA ASP A 172 -5.28 11.76 -27.98
C ASP A 172 -4.59 11.59 -29.36
N ASN A 173 -5.25 10.90 -30.30
CA ASN A 173 -4.85 10.88 -31.72
C ASN A 173 -5.33 12.14 -32.49
N ARG A 174 -5.59 13.25 -31.81
CA ARG A 174 -5.31 14.56 -32.40
C ARG A 174 -3.83 14.81 -32.14
N ASN A 175 -3.04 14.34 -33.09
CA ASN A 175 -1.60 14.48 -33.23
C ASN A 175 -1.15 15.79 -32.56
N ILE A 176 -0.51 15.70 -31.41
CA ILE A 176 0.17 16.85 -30.79
C ILE A 176 1.08 17.51 -31.83
N ASP A 177 1.63 16.70 -32.74
CA ASP A 177 2.41 17.13 -33.90
C ASP A 177 1.64 18.05 -34.87
N ASP A 178 0.38 17.73 -35.20
CA ASP A 178 -0.48 18.54 -36.08
C ASP A 178 -0.78 19.90 -35.42
N THR A 179 -1.11 19.89 -34.11
CA THR A 179 -1.38 21.13 -33.36
C THR A 179 -0.12 22.01 -33.23
N VAL A 180 1.06 21.41 -33.09
CA VAL A 180 2.33 22.13 -33.06
C VAL A 180 2.67 22.70 -34.45
N GLN A 181 2.38 21.97 -35.52
CA GLN A 181 2.52 22.45 -36.89
C GLN A 181 1.61 23.64 -37.20
N GLU A 182 0.34 23.57 -36.80
CA GLU A 182 -0.61 24.67 -36.96
C GLU A 182 -0.18 25.93 -36.21
N ILE A 183 0.30 25.80 -34.97
CA ILE A 183 0.85 26.92 -34.18
C ILE A 183 2.06 27.54 -34.89
N SER A 184 2.99 26.71 -35.39
CA SER A 184 4.18 27.20 -36.11
C SER A 184 3.83 27.95 -37.40
N ILE A 185 2.79 27.53 -38.11
CA ILE A 185 2.31 28.20 -39.32
C ILE A 185 1.68 29.56 -38.96
N ILE A 186 0.87 29.61 -37.90
CA ILE A 186 0.24 30.85 -37.44
C ILE A 186 1.28 31.89 -37.02
N GLU A 187 2.32 31.49 -36.27
CA GLU A 187 3.41 32.40 -35.89
C GLU A 187 4.11 33.02 -37.10
N LYS A 188 4.37 32.23 -38.15
CA LYS A 188 4.96 32.73 -39.40
C LYS A 188 4.06 33.72 -40.12
N LEU A 189 2.77 33.43 -40.22
CA LEU A 189 1.80 34.33 -40.88
C LEU A 189 1.66 35.65 -40.13
N VAL A 190 1.62 35.61 -38.79
CA VAL A 190 1.61 36.82 -37.95
C VAL A 190 2.87 37.65 -38.17
N CYS A 191 4.05 37.03 -38.22
CA CYS A 191 5.30 37.73 -38.53
C CYS A 191 5.27 38.44 -39.90
N VAL A 192 4.74 37.78 -40.94
CA VAL A 192 4.62 38.38 -42.28
C VAL A 192 3.63 39.54 -42.26
N MET A 193 2.46 39.37 -41.65
CA MET A 193 1.45 40.43 -41.56
C MET A 193 1.92 41.65 -40.77
N VAL A 194 2.75 41.46 -39.73
CA VAL A 194 3.33 42.57 -38.97
C VAL A 194 4.43 43.29 -39.76
N ALA A 195 5.18 42.57 -40.60
CA ALA A 195 6.19 43.16 -41.47
C ALA A 195 5.59 44.00 -42.61
N ASP A 196 4.41 43.64 -43.11
CA ASP A 196 3.70 44.37 -44.16
C ASP A 196 2.96 45.64 -43.66
N LEU A 197 2.97 45.90 -42.34
CA LEU A 197 2.34 47.06 -41.70
C LEU A 197 3.31 48.21 -41.37
N TYR A 198 4.57 48.10 -41.78
CA TYR A 198 5.62 49.12 -41.64
C TYR A 198 6.30 49.40 -42.99
#